data_AF-A0A7C5YY54-F1
#
_entry.id   AF-A0A7C5YY54-F1
#
_cell.length_a   1.000
_cell.length_b   1.000
_cell.length_c   1.000
_cell.angle_alpha   90.00
_cell.angle_beta   90.00
_cell.angle_gamma   90.00
#
_symmetry.space_group_name_H-M   'P 1'
#
loop_
_entity.id
_entity.type
_entity.pdbx_description
1 polymer ?
#
loop_
_entity_poly.entity_id
_entity_poly.type
_entity_poly.pdbx_seq_one_letter_code
_entity_poly.pdbx_strand_id
1 'polypeptide(L)'
;MWPGCGGSAGDTAVLKLQVRLNYTTGQLEGPVVQSGCQHDRSTPYGPEGEPAGSLHLADLGYFSLAELLQRQERGHYKIGTVLYTPEGEHLDLLQWLTQEVTTCVERPVLLGSQERILVHLIAFRVPQEVADRRRQRLREYVRKKGVTPKRETLFLTGWTILLTNVPEEMMTPDEALVMAGVRWQVEILFRVRNLSGT
;
A
#
# COMPACT_ATOMS: atom_id res chain seq x y z
N MET A 1 -0.46 -4.98 -30.94
CA MET A 1 -0.32 -3.82 -30.04
C MET A 1 -1.01 -4.15 -28.73
N TRP A 2 -0.39 -3.86 -27.57
CA TRP A 2 -1.04 -4.08 -26.27
C TRP A 2 -2.11 -3.00 -26.04
N PRO A 3 -3.38 -3.37 -25.80
CA PRO A 3 -4.44 -2.40 -25.55
C PRO A 3 -4.23 -1.76 -24.19
N GLY A 4 -4.39 -0.44 -24.13
CA GLY A 4 -4.49 0.35 -22.90
C GLY A 4 -5.96 0.65 -22.54
N CYS A 5 -6.17 1.19 -21.35
CA CYS A 5 -7.51 1.59 -20.91
C CYS A 5 -7.86 2.88 -21.65
N GLY A 6 -8.57 2.79 -22.78
CA GLY A 6 -8.89 3.90 -23.68
C GLY A 6 -9.11 5.24 -22.98
N GLY A 7 -8.50 6.29 -23.52
CA GLY A 7 -8.62 7.66 -23.02
C GLY A 7 -9.63 8.47 -23.85
N SER A 8 -9.89 9.71 -23.44
CA SER A 8 -10.73 10.66 -24.19
C SER A 8 -10.22 11.01 -25.59
N ALA A 9 -9.06 10.47 -26.01
CA ALA A 9 -8.42 10.68 -27.30
C ALA A 9 -8.32 9.40 -28.17
N GLY A 10 -8.96 8.29 -27.77
CA GLY A 10 -8.98 7.02 -28.53
C GLY A 10 -8.18 5.87 -27.89
N ASP A 11 -7.98 4.80 -28.68
CA ASP A 11 -7.20 3.62 -28.28
C ASP A 11 -5.74 4.01 -28.05
N THR A 12 -5.30 3.86 -26.80
CA THR A 12 -3.91 4.12 -26.41
C THR A 12 -3.22 2.79 -26.15
N ALA A 13 -2.02 2.60 -26.68
CA ALA A 13 -1.21 1.44 -26.31
C ALA A 13 -0.49 1.74 -24.99
N VAL A 14 -0.77 0.95 -23.96
CA VAL A 14 -0.13 1.09 -22.65
C VAL A 14 0.50 -0.25 -22.27
N LEU A 15 1.75 -0.17 -21.84
CA LEU A 15 2.54 -1.31 -21.41
C LEU A 15 2.79 -1.22 -19.92
N LYS A 16 2.54 -2.31 -19.20
CA LYS A 16 2.80 -2.43 -17.77
C LYS A 16 4.03 -3.31 -17.56
N LEU A 17 4.93 -2.86 -16.69
CA LEU A 17 6.12 -3.61 -16.30
C LEU A 17 5.99 -4.03 -14.85
N GLN A 18 6.12 -5.33 -14.59
CA GLN A 18 6.13 -5.90 -13.25
C GLN A 18 7.55 -6.28 -12.86
N VAL A 19 8.04 -5.80 -11.71
CA VAL A 19 9.33 -6.18 -11.13
C VAL A 19 9.18 -6.56 -9.66
N ARG A 20 10.05 -7.46 -9.16
CA ARG A 20 10.25 -7.73 -7.74
C ARG A 20 11.71 -7.45 -7.39
N LEU A 21 11.95 -6.64 -6.36
CA LEU A 21 13.30 -6.33 -5.89
C LEU A 21 13.49 -6.92 -4.49
N ASN A 22 14.51 -7.76 -4.33
CA ASN A 22 14.97 -8.20 -3.02
C ASN A 22 15.93 -7.14 -2.44
N TYR A 23 15.53 -6.48 -1.36
CA TYR A 23 16.34 -5.42 -0.74
C TYR A 23 17.58 -5.91 -0.01
N THR A 24 17.60 -7.16 0.46
CA THR A 24 18.76 -7.72 1.17
C THR A 24 19.87 -8.15 0.22
N THR A 25 19.50 -8.65 -0.96
CA THR A 25 20.45 -9.15 -1.96
C THR A 25 20.66 -8.21 -3.14
N GLY A 26 19.79 -7.21 -3.32
CA GLY A 26 19.75 -6.36 -4.50
C GLY A 26 19.23 -7.06 -5.76
N GLN A 27 18.77 -8.31 -5.66
CA GLN A 27 18.29 -9.08 -6.81
C GLN A 27 17.00 -8.49 -7.38
N LEU A 28 17.02 -8.17 -8.67
CA LEU A 28 15.85 -7.72 -9.42
C LEU A 28 15.30 -8.86 -10.28
N GLU A 29 14.06 -9.24 -10.03
CA GLU A 29 13.30 -10.17 -10.87
C GLU A 29 12.37 -9.41 -11.82
N GLY A 30 12.33 -9.86 -13.08
CA GLY A 30 11.62 -9.19 -14.18
C GLY A 30 12.52 -8.37 -15.11
N PRO A 31 11.96 -7.41 -15.87
CA PRO A 31 10.55 -7.04 -15.89
C PRO A 31 9.68 -8.02 -16.69
N VAL A 32 8.50 -8.35 -16.16
CA VAL A 32 7.45 -9.04 -16.92
C VAL A 32 6.54 -8.00 -17.57
N VAL A 33 6.30 -8.17 -18.87
CA VAL A 33 5.48 -7.26 -19.67
C VAL A 33 4.02 -7.70 -19.60
N GLN A 34 3.14 -6.77 -19.24
CA GLN A 34 1.70 -6.96 -19.16
C GLN A 34 0.95 -5.89 -19.96
N SER A 35 -0.30 -6.18 -20.33
CA SER A 35 -1.18 -5.15 -20.89
C SER A 35 -1.44 -4.08 -19.84
N GLY A 36 -1.47 -2.80 -20.25
CA GLY A 36 -1.77 -1.68 -19.36
C GLY A 36 -3.12 -1.80 -18.64
N CYS A 37 -4.05 -2.57 -19.18
CA CYS A 37 -5.37 -2.84 -18.59
C CYS A 37 -5.39 -3.93 -17.53
N GLN A 38 -4.36 -4.78 -17.45
CA GLN A 38 -4.32 -5.86 -16.48
C GLN A 38 -4.17 -5.27 -15.07
N HIS A 39 -4.98 -5.73 -14.13
CA HIS A 39 -4.92 -5.26 -12.74
C HIS A 39 -3.58 -5.66 -12.12
N ASP A 40 -3.00 -4.82 -11.26
CA ASP A 40 -1.70 -5.10 -10.61
C ASP A 40 -1.66 -6.41 -9.80
N ARG A 41 -2.82 -6.89 -9.29
CA ARG A 41 -3.00 -8.21 -8.66
C ARG A 41 -2.72 -9.40 -9.59
N SER A 42 -2.68 -9.19 -10.90
CA SER A 42 -2.26 -10.21 -11.86
C SER A 42 -0.73 -10.32 -11.97
N THR A 43 0.00 -9.74 -11.03
CA THR A 43 1.44 -9.90 -10.91
C THR A 43 1.83 -11.38 -10.93
N PRO A 44 2.90 -11.76 -11.64
CA PRO A 44 3.42 -13.12 -11.58
C PRO A 44 4.16 -13.40 -10.26
N TYR A 45 4.47 -12.37 -9.47
CA TYR A 45 5.23 -12.49 -8.22
C TYR A 45 4.28 -12.76 -7.05
N GLY A 46 3.80 -14.00 -6.96
CA GLY A 46 3.07 -14.50 -5.79
C GLY A 46 3.99 -14.84 -4.61
N PRO A 47 3.42 -15.37 -3.52
CA PRO A 47 4.18 -15.78 -2.33
C PRO A 47 5.07 -17.02 -2.58
N GLU A 48 4.88 -17.71 -3.70
CA GLU A 48 5.64 -18.90 -4.07
C GLU A 48 7.14 -18.57 -4.19
N GLY A 49 7.96 -19.29 -3.42
CA GLY A 49 9.42 -19.16 -3.41
C GLY A 49 9.98 -18.03 -2.54
N GLU A 50 9.16 -17.31 -1.77
CA GLU A 50 9.65 -16.37 -0.76
C GLU A 50 10.28 -17.14 0.42
N PRO A 51 11.51 -16.84 0.85
CA PRO A 51 12.11 -17.47 2.02
C PRO A 51 11.28 -17.23 3.29
N ALA A 52 11.23 -18.20 4.19
CA ALA A 52 10.58 -18.03 5.50
C ALA A 52 11.15 -16.79 6.24
N GLY A 53 10.27 -16.01 6.86
CA GLY A 53 10.64 -14.78 7.56
C GLY A 53 10.93 -13.57 6.66
N SER A 54 10.72 -13.67 5.34
CA SER A 54 10.83 -12.52 4.43
C SER A 54 9.76 -11.46 4.70
N LEU A 55 10.09 -10.19 4.48
CA LEU A 55 9.13 -9.10 4.58
C LEU A 55 8.77 -8.58 3.20
N HIS A 56 7.49 -8.71 2.82
CA HIS A 56 7.00 -8.21 1.54
C HIS A 56 6.41 -6.80 1.68
N LEU A 57 6.91 -5.86 0.86
CA LEU A 57 6.43 -4.48 0.74
C LEU A 57 5.78 -4.29 -0.63
N ALA A 58 4.49 -3.99 -0.67
CA ALA A 58 3.75 -3.81 -1.92
C ALA A 58 2.78 -2.63 -1.89
N ASP A 59 2.51 -2.07 -3.07
CA ASP A 59 1.51 -1.02 -3.24
C ASP A 59 0.09 -1.56 -3.09
N LEU A 60 -0.85 -0.66 -2.81
CA LEU A 60 -2.27 -0.99 -2.64
C LEU A 60 -2.91 -1.67 -3.87
N GLY A 61 -2.32 -1.49 -5.06
CA GLY A 61 -2.77 -2.15 -6.29
C GLY A 61 -2.51 -3.66 -6.33
N TYR A 62 -1.51 -4.14 -5.58
CA TYR A 62 -1.08 -5.54 -5.55
C TYR A 62 -1.71 -6.35 -4.40
N PHE A 63 -2.49 -5.71 -3.51
CA PHE A 63 -3.00 -6.35 -2.31
C PHE A 63 -4.06 -7.44 -2.57
N SER A 64 -3.90 -8.61 -1.93
CA SER A 64 -4.82 -9.76 -1.98
C SER A 64 -4.94 -10.44 -0.61
N LEU A 65 -6.16 -10.59 -0.09
CA LEU A 65 -6.41 -11.22 1.22
C LEU A 65 -6.06 -12.72 1.23
N ALA A 66 -6.27 -13.40 0.11
CA ALA A 66 -5.91 -14.81 -0.06
C ALA A 66 -4.39 -15.02 -0.05
N GLU A 67 -3.61 -14.11 -0.65
CA GLU A 67 -2.14 -14.17 -0.59
C GLU A 67 -1.63 -13.87 0.82
N LEU A 68 -2.30 -12.99 1.56
CA LEU A 68 -1.96 -12.72 2.96
C LEU A 68 -2.13 -13.97 3.85
N LEU A 69 -3.20 -14.74 3.64
CA LEU A 69 -3.38 -16.03 4.32
C LEU A 69 -2.33 -17.08 3.91
N GLN A 70 -1.89 -17.06 2.66
CA GLN A 70 -0.83 -17.97 2.22
C GLN A 70 0.52 -17.58 2.84
N ARG A 71 0.74 -16.28 3.08
CA ARG A 71 1.88 -15.72 3.80
C ARG A 71 1.70 -15.76 5.32
N GLN A 72 1.30 -16.91 5.87
CA GLN A 72 1.20 -17.14 7.34
C GLN A 72 2.51 -16.94 8.12
N GLU A 73 3.55 -16.37 7.51
CA GLU A 73 4.60 -15.60 8.18
C GLU A 73 4.93 -14.30 7.40
N ARG A 74 4.89 -13.16 8.13
CA ARG A 74 5.45 -11.81 7.87
C ARG A 74 5.15 -11.12 6.50
N GLY A 75 4.43 -9.98 6.53
CA GLY A 75 3.93 -9.18 5.40
C GLY A 75 2.87 -8.11 5.78
N HIS A 76 3.00 -6.89 5.22
CA HIS A 76 2.18 -5.70 5.49
C HIS A 76 0.88 -5.58 4.63
N TYR A 77 -0.11 -4.76 5.06
CA TYR A 77 -1.46 -4.66 4.44
C TYR A 77 -2.08 -3.23 4.33
N LYS A 78 -3.33 -3.17 3.81
CA LYS A 78 -4.06 -2.05 3.18
C LYS A 78 -5.16 -1.39 4.04
N ILE A 79 -5.31 -0.07 3.93
CA ILE A 79 -6.48 0.72 4.37
C ILE A 79 -7.67 0.50 3.40
N GLY A 80 -8.84 0.15 3.93
CA GLY A 80 -10.09 -0.02 3.17
C GLY A 80 -10.70 -1.43 3.22
N THR A 81 -10.05 -2.35 3.93
CA THR A 81 -10.65 -3.62 4.36
C THR A 81 -11.37 -3.39 5.69
N VAL A 82 -12.46 -4.09 5.95
CA VAL A 82 -13.19 -3.99 7.22
C VAL A 82 -12.26 -4.40 8.35
N LEU A 83 -12.13 -3.52 9.34
CA LEU A 83 -11.32 -3.73 10.53
C LEU A 83 -12.24 -4.06 11.70
N TYR A 84 -11.82 -4.99 12.53
CA TYR A 84 -12.47 -5.29 13.78
C TYR A 84 -11.47 -5.17 14.92
N THR A 85 -11.96 -4.92 16.13
CA THR A 85 -11.15 -5.04 17.34
C THR A 85 -10.89 -6.52 17.64
N PRO A 86 -9.90 -6.87 18.48
CA PRO A 86 -9.67 -8.24 18.92
C PRO A 86 -10.91 -8.87 19.59
N GLU A 87 -11.79 -8.05 20.16
CA GLU A 87 -13.07 -8.45 20.76
C GLU A 87 -14.15 -8.75 19.72
N GLY A 88 -13.88 -8.50 18.42
CA GLY A 88 -14.78 -8.79 17.31
C GLY A 88 -15.72 -7.65 16.93
N GLU A 89 -15.59 -6.47 17.54
CA GLU A 89 -16.39 -5.29 17.24
C GLU A 89 -15.88 -4.56 16.00
N HIS A 90 -16.75 -3.91 15.22
CA HIS A 90 -16.32 -3.16 14.05
C HIS A 90 -15.50 -1.93 14.47
N LEU A 91 -14.28 -1.81 13.96
CA LEU A 91 -13.41 -0.66 14.22
C LEU A 91 -13.68 0.46 13.21
N ASP A 92 -14.29 1.55 13.67
CA ASP A 92 -14.32 2.80 12.92
C ASP A 92 -12.96 3.51 13.04
N LEU A 93 -12.14 3.32 12.02
CA LEU A 93 -10.80 3.90 11.92
C LEU A 93 -10.83 5.44 12.02
N LEU A 94 -11.84 6.10 11.47
CA LEU A 94 -11.93 7.55 11.49
C LEU A 94 -12.25 8.04 12.90
N GLN A 95 -13.26 7.43 13.53
CA GLN A 95 -13.66 7.79 14.88
C GLN A 95 -12.50 7.59 15.87
N TRP A 96 -11.82 6.44 15.78
CA TRP A 96 -10.69 6.14 16.64
C TRP A 96 -9.54 7.15 16.43
N LEU A 97 -9.07 7.36 15.19
CA LEU A 97 -7.98 8.32 14.92
C LEU A 97 -8.34 9.78 15.25
N THR A 98 -9.62 10.13 15.33
CA THR A 98 -10.06 11.48 15.73
C THR A 98 -9.89 11.72 17.23
N GLN A 99 -10.00 10.67 18.05
CA GLN A 99 -9.86 10.75 19.51
C GLN A 99 -8.39 10.80 19.95
N GLU A 100 -7.48 10.36 19.09
CA GLU A 100 -6.06 10.25 19.39
C GLU A 100 -5.31 11.58 19.23
N VAL A 101 -4.65 12.00 20.32
CA VAL A 101 -3.88 13.26 20.39
C VAL A 101 -2.39 13.03 20.10
N THR A 102 -1.92 11.78 20.18
CA THR A 102 -0.53 11.43 19.97
C THR A 102 -0.14 11.47 18.49
N THR A 103 1.18 11.49 18.25
CA THR A 103 1.78 11.47 16.92
C THR A 103 1.88 10.07 16.34
N CYS A 104 1.86 9.04 17.18
CA CYS A 104 1.86 7.63 16.80
C CYS A 104 0.83 6.90 17.67
N VAL A 105 0.03 6.04 17.03
CA VAL A 105 -0.91 5.14 17.71
C VAL A 105 -0.88 3.76 17.11
N GLU A 106 -1.09 2.78 17.96
CA GLU A 106 -0.84 1.38 17.71
C GLU A 106 -1.93 0.53 18.34
N ARG A 107 -2.39 -0.50 17.64
CA ARG A 107 -3.37 -1.45 18.17
C ARG A 107 -3.43 -2.75 17.34
N PRO A 108 -3.57 -3.92 18.00
CA PRO A 108 -3.97 -5.14 17.32
C PRO A 108 -5.41 -5.02 16.78
N VAL A 109 -5.62 -5.40 15.52
CA VAL A 109 -6.91 -5.40 14.84
C VAL A 109 -7.10 -6.71 14.07
N LEU A 110 -8.35 -7.10 13.84
CA LEU A 110 -8.68 -8.22 12.95
C LEU A 110 -9.05 -7.68 11.58
N LEU A 111 -8.39 -8.19 10.54
CA LEU A 111 -8.57 -7.76 9.16
C LEU A 111 -9.50 -8.72 8.39
N GLY A 112 -10.50 -8.14 7.72
CA GLY A 112 -11.34 -8.85 6.76
C GLY A 112 -12.65 -9.35 7.35
N SER A 113 -13.71 -9.35 6.53
CA SER A 113 -15.08 -9.68 6.93
C SER A 113 -15.34 -11.18 7.15
N GLN A 114 -14.51 -12.07 6.63
CA GLN A 114 -14.62 -13.52 6.83
C GLN A 114 -13.37 -14.10 7.51
N GLU A 115 -12.18 -13.72 7.02
CA GLU A 115 -10.89 -14.28 7.47
C GLU A 115 -10.47 -13.87 8.88
N ARG A 116 -10.82 -12.65 9.32
CA ARG A 116 -10.48 -12.09 10.66
C ARG A 116 -9.01 -12.31 11.06
N ILE A 117 -8.08 -11.92 10.19
CA ILE A 117 -6.64 -12.15 10.42
C ILE A 117 -6.15 -11.15 11.47
N LEU A 118 -5.53 -11.65 12.55
CA LEU A 118 -4.92 -10.80 13.57
C LEU A 118 -3.67 -10.12 13.03
N VAL A 119 -3.63 -8.81 13.18
CA VAL A 119 -2.61 -7.95 12.63
C VAL A 119 -2.45 -6.69 13.48
N HIS A 120 -1.32 -6.02 13.36
CA HIS A 120 -1.01 -4.79 14.06
C HIS A 120 -1.19 -3.57 13.14
N LEU A 121 -2.09 -2.67 13.53
CA LEU A 121 -2.25 -1.35 12.94
C LEU A 121 -1.36 -0.33 13.64
N ILE A 122 -0.56 0.39 12.84
CA ILE A 122 0.31 1.48 13.29
C ILE A 122 -0.04 2.72 12.49
N ALA A 123 -0.44 3.82 13.13
CA ALA A 123 -0.79 5.07 12.45
C ALA A 123 0.05 6.25 12.95
N PHE A 124 0.67 6.94 12.00
CA PHE A 124 1.51 8.12 12.25
C PHE A 124 0.80 9.37 11.77
N ARG A 125 0.67 10.35 12.67
CA ARG A 125 0.23 11.69 12.29
C ARG A 125 1.34 12.36 11.51
N VAL A 126 1.05 12.80 10.29
CA VAL A 126 2.02 13.52 9.48
C VAL A 126 2.05 15.01 9.84
N PRO A 127 3.19 15.70 9.65
CA PRO A 127 3.26 17.15 9.79
C PRO A 127 2.20 17.85 8.94
N GLN A 128 1.67 18.97 9.46
CA GLN A 128 0.58 19.71 8.83
C GLN A 128 0.88 20.07 7.36
N GLU A 129 2.10 20.47 7.05
CA GLU A 129 2.56 20.78 5.69
C GLU A 129 2.52 19.57 4.74
N VAL A 130 2.79 18.36 5.25
CA VAL A 130 2.68 17.12 4.47
C VAL A 130 1.20 16.79 4.25
N ALA A 131 0.38 16.94 5.29
CA ALA A 131 -1.05 16.72 5.20
C ALA A 131 -1.71 17.68 4.19
N ASP A 132 -1.36 18.97 4.20
CA ASP A 132 -1.89 19.96 3.25
C ASP A 132 -1.51 19.64 1.80
N ARG A 133 -0.25 19.27 1.57
CA ARG A 133 0.20 18.81 0.24
C ARG A 133 -0.55 17.56 -0.22
N ARG A 134 -0.79 16.59 0.66
CA ARG A 134 -1.58 15.39 0.36
C ARG A 134 -3.04 15.74 0.05
N ARG A 135 -3.67 16.63 0.83
CA ARG A 135 -5.04 17.14 0.58
C ARG A 135 -5.15 17.83 -0.77
N GLN A 136 -4.18 18.68 -1.12
CA GLN A 136 -4.16 19.37 -2.42
C GLN A 136 -4.09 18.37 -3.58
N ARG A 137 -3.15 17.42 -3.53
CA ARG A 137 -3.02 16.37 -4.56
C ARG A 137 -4.29 15.55 -4.71
N LEU A 138 -4.91 15.17 -3.58
CA LEU A 138 -6.19 14.44 -3.59
C LEU A 138 -7.29 15.26 -4.26
N ARG A 139 -7.45 16.54 -3.89
CA ARG A 139 -8.43 17.46 -4.50
C ARG A 139 -8.23 17.60 -6.01
N GLU A 140 -6.98 17.73 -6.46
CA GLU A 140 -6.65 17.80 -7.89
C GLU A 140 -6.99 16.51 -8.63
N TYR A 141 -6.69 15.35 -8.03
CA TYR A 141 -7.00 14.04 -8.59
C TYR A 141 -8.51 13.82 -8.76
N VAL A 142 -9.29 14.05 -7.71
CA VAL A 142 -10.76 13.85 -7.76
C VAL A 142 -11.44 14.88 -8.65
N ARG A 143 -10.93 16.12 -8.70
CA ARG A 143 -11.41 17.15 -9.65
C ARG A 143 -11.28 16.69 -11.10
N LYS A 144 -10.13 16.09 -11.47
CA LYS A 144 -9.93 15.52 -12.83
C LYS A 144 -10.90 14.37 -13.14
N LYS A 145 -11.39 13.68 -12.11
CA LYS A 145 -12.37 12.59 -12.22
C LYS A 145 -13.83 13.06 -12.08
N GLY A 146 -14.08 14.35 -11.86
CA GLY A 146 -15.42 14.89 -11.64
C GLY A 146 -16.06 14.48 -10.31
N VAL A 147 -15.25 14.05 -9.33
CA VAL A 147 -15.72 13.55 -8.02
C VAL A 147 -15.39 14.55 -6.93
N THR A 148 -16.30 14.73 -5.97
CA THR A 148 -16.07 15.56 -4.78
C THR A 148 -15.34 14.75 -3.71
N PRO A 149 -14.23 15.25 -3.13
CA PRO A 149 -13.53 14.53 -2.07
C PRO A 149 -14.37 14.51 -0.79
N LYS A 150 -14.53 13.32 -0.20
CA LYS A 150 -15.23 13.16 1.06
C LYS A 150 -14.39 13.70 2.23
N ARG A 151 -15.07 14.17 3.29
CA ARG A 151 -14.40 14.73 4.48
C ARG A 151 -13.52 13.69 5.19
N GLU A 152 -13.99 12.45 5.25
CA GLU A 152 -13.28 11.35 5.89
C GLU A 152 -11.95 11.07 5.15
N THR A 153 -11.99 11.05 3.82
CA THR A 153 -10.78 10.84 2.99
C THR A 153 -9.78 11.97 3.18
N LEU A 154 -10.23 13.22 3.28
CA LEU A 154 -9.37 14.37 3.55
C LEU A 154 -8.73 14.31 4.95
N PHE A 155 -9.47 13.83 5.95
CA PHE A 155 -8.93 13.63 7.30
C PHE A 155 -7.80 12.59 7.29
N LEU A 156 -8.05 11.43 6.65
CA LEU A 156 -7.07 10.33 6.59
C LEU A 156 -5.76 10.72 5.87
N THR A 157 -5.76 11.75 5.02
CA THR A 157 -4.50 12.26 4.43
C THR A 157 -3.52 12.82 5.46
N GLY A 158 -4.01 13.21 6.64
CA GLY A 158 -3.19 13.64 7.78
C GLY A 158 -2.50 12.49 8.51
N TRP A 159 -2.71 11.25 8.07
CA TRP A 159 -2.13 10.06 8.66
C TRP A 159 -1.37 9.23 7.63
N THR A 160 -0.34 8.53 8.10
CA THR A 160 0.26 7.39 7.42
C THR A 160 -0.14 6.16 8.22
N ILE A 161 -1.03 5.35 7.68
CA ILE A 161 -1.54 4.15 8.38
C ILE A 161 -0.87 2.95 7.74
N LEU A 162 -0.16 2.23 8.59
CA LEU A 162 0.50 0.98 8.33
C LEU A 162 -0.19 -0.12 9.10
N LEU A 163 0.05 -1.31 8.60
CA LEU A 163 -0.74 -2.47 8.86
C LEU A 163 0.26 -3.59 8.64
N THR A 164 0.66 -4.27 9.70
CA THR A 164 1.69 -5.32 9.70
C THR A 164 1.23 -6.57 10.43
N ASN A 165 1.61 -7.77 9.98
CA ASN A 165 1.53 -8.99 10.79
C ASN A 165 2.89 -9.30 11.45
N VAL A 166 3.86 -8.39 11.36
CA VAL A 166 5.15 -8.52 12.04
C VAL A 166 4.90 -8.34 13.54
N PRO A 167 5.39 -9.27 14.40
CA PRO A 167 5.24 -9.15 15.83
C PRO A 167 5.89 -7.86 16.38
N GLU A 168 5.29 -7.29 17.43
CA GLU A 168 5.75 -6.05 18.08
C GLU A 168 7.18 -6.16 18.61
N GLU A 169 7.61 -7.38 18.96
CA GLU A 169 8.96 -7.63 19.47
C GLU A 169 10.04 -7.57 18.39
N MET A 170 9.65 -7.61 17.10
CA MET A 170 10.58 -7.67 15.97
C MET A 170 10.70 -6.36 15.19
N MET A 171 9.76 -5.44 15.37
CA MET A 171 9.71 -4.21 14.60
C MET A 171 9.05 -3.09 15.40
N THR A 172 9.82 -2.03 15.62
CA THR A 172 9.30 -0.79 16.19
C THR A 172 8.47 0.00 15.17
N PRO A 173 7.61 0.91 15.63
CA PRO A 173 6.83 1.78 14.74
C PRO A 173 7.71 2.58 13.78
N ASP A 174 8.79 3.15 14.30
CA ASP A 174 9.68 3.98 13.50
C ASP A 174 10.38 3.15 12.41
N GLU A 175 10.77 1.91 12.71
CA GLU A 175 11.27 0.97 11.69
C GLU A 175 10.20 0.63 10.65
N ALA A 176 8.96 0.37 11.08
CA ALA A 176 7.85 0.14 10.16
C ALA A 176 7.63 1.35 9.23
N LEU A 177 7.75 2.57 9.74
CA LEU A 177 7.64 3.80 8.97
C LEU A 177 8.80 3.97 7.98
N VAL A 178 10.03 3.66 8.39
CA VAL A 178 11.21 3.65 7.50
C VAL A 178 11.01 2.63 6.39
N MET A 179 10.59 1.41 6.72
CA MET A 179 10.33 0.33 5.75
C MET A 179 9.22 0.69 4.77
N ALA A 180 8.13 1.29 5.23
CA ALA A 180 7.08 1.82 4.36
C ALA A 180 7.61 2.95 3.45
N GLY A 181 8.57 3.73 3.96
CA GLY A 181 9.31 4.71 3.19
C GLY A 181 10.00 4.10 2.00
N VAL A 182 10.71 2.97 2.16
CA VAL A 182 11.54 2.27 1.14
C VAL A 182 10.80 1.94 -0.15
N ARG A 183 9.46 1.87 -0.14
CA ARG A 183 8.61 1.73 -1.34
C ARG A 183 9.00 2.66 -2.49
N TRP A 184 9.46 3.89 -2.20
CA TRP A 184 9.94 4.85 -3.21
C TRP A 184 11.14 4.35 -4.03
N GLN A 185 11.96 3.42 -3.54
CA GLN A 185 13.13 2.93 -4.27
C GLN A 185 12.72 2.19 -5.55
N VAL A 186 11.56 1.51 -5.55
CA VAL A 186 10.98 0.94 -6.78
C VAL A 186 10.60 2.05 -7.77
N GLU A 187 10.09 3.20 -7.30
CA GLU A 187 9.82 4.36 -8.16
C GLU A 187 11.11 4.96 -8.74
N ILE A 188 12.23 4.94 -8.01
CA ILE A 188 13.54 5.36 -8.53
C ILE A 188 14.01 4.45 -9.66
N LEU A 189 13.85 3.12 -9.52
CA LEU A 189 14.26 2.17 -10.57
C LEU A 189 13.62 2.52 -11.92
N PHE A 190 12.36 2.92 -11.91
CA PHE A 190 11.68 3.38 -13.13
C PHE A 190 12.11 4.79 -13.57
N ARG A 191 12.51 5.67 -12.65
CA ARG A 191 12.95 7.03 -12.98
C ARG A 191 14.36 7.10 -13.55
N VAL A 192 15.32 6.34 -13.02
CA VAL A 192 16.72 6.32 -13.47
C VAL A 192 16.84 5.79 -14.90
N ARG A 193 16.01 4.81 -15.26
CA ARG A 193 15.98 4.28 -16.64
C ARG A 193 15.57 5.33 -17.68
N ASN A 194 14.74 6.30 -17.31
CA ASN A 194 14.35 7.39 -18.20
C ASN A 194 15.48 8.42 -18.44
N LEU A 195 16.54 8.41 -17.62
CA LEU A 195 17.71 9.29 -17.78
C LEU A 195 18.84 8.65 -18.61
N SER A 196 18.80 7.33 -18.81
CA SER A 196 19.86 6.58 -19.51
C SER A 196 19.55 6.32 -20.99
N GLY A 197 18.48 6.93 -21.52
CA GLY A 197 18.10 6.88 -22.93
C GLY A 197 18.44 8.19 -23.63
N THR A 198 19.72 8.39 -23.93
CA THR A 198 20.22 9.36 -24.92
C THR A 198 21.17 8.65 -25.86
#